data_AF-A0A0H2R8S6-F1
#
_entry.id   AF-A0A0H2R8S6-F1
#
_cell.length_a   1.000
_cell.length_b   1.000
_cell.length_c   1.000
_cell.angle_alpha   90.00
_cell.angle_beta   90.00
_cell.angle_gamma   90.00
#
_symmetry.space_group_name_H-M   'P 1'
#
loop_
_entity.id
_entity.type
_entity.pdbx_description
1 polymer ?
#
loop_
_entity_poly.entity_id
_entity_poly.type
_entity_poly.pdbx_seq_one_letter_code
_entity_poly.pdbx_strand_id
1 'polypeptide(L)'
;MDEKYSGETFGSDSSSTNVAHSPRETELDVVPHEATSSLQQVRRELGKRSGRLDNVGTNLGLLLPSRLLSPGQYANQIRRLCRHDKTTVVERHSYLEDEYQDLLTQEEKRTLTKLCERLLELTTKDSTRDAAEAEVIALMTNDPLVRFPMRSTIMYSRVEGVTPGNEFGNAILFTEMHHQIWSGFIGGHKCNSHFPKISAGSLIETLTNRNYFPHKVPIAYLSLALSTEMEGEALDVLRHLWYEYLDYLHRGPSVDVSRHIQYLDTHVKSILSSGNSLDDFISVLDVLPYGRTRPSLFWFLILAL
;
A
#
# COMPACT_ATOMS: atom_id res chain seq x y z
N MET A 1 -63.03 -15.43 35.58
CA MET A 1 -62.63 -14.02 35.44
C MET A 1 -61.60 -13.97 34.33
N ASP A 2 -61.93 -14.27 33.07
CA ASP A 2 -63.01 -13.77 32.22
C ASP A 2 -63.08 -12.25 32.20
N GLU A 3 -62.41 -11.65 31.22
CA GLU A 3 -63.00 -10.59 30.39
C GLU A 3 -62.31 -10.53 29.01
N LYS A 4 -63.10 -10.89 28.00
CA LYS A 4 -62.94 -10.59 26.57
C LYS A 4 -63.31 -9.13 26.34
N TYR A 5 -62.73 -8.47 25.32
CA TYR A 5 -63.43 -7.70 24.25
C TYR A 5 -62.37 -7.22 23.23
N SER A 6 -62.35 -7.68 21.97
CA SER A 6 -63.01 -7.11 20.75
C SER A 6 -62.60 -5.66 20.47
N GLY A 7 -62.21 -5.17 19.28
CA GLY A 7 -62.30 -5.59 17.88
C GLY A 7 -62.16 -4.33 16.99
N GLU A 8 -62.26 -4.49 15.66
CA GLU A 8 -62.35 -3.45 14.58
C GLU A 8 -61.00 -2.89 14.07
N THR A 9 -60.44 -3.17 12.87
CA THR A 9 -60.84 -3.19 11.42
C THR A 9 -61.14 -1.85 10.73
N PHE A 10 -60.81 -1.82 9.41
CA PHE A 10 -60.89 -0.76 8.38
C PHE A 10 -59.64 0.15 8.28
N GLY A 11 -59.01 0.38 7.13
CA GLY A 11 -59.30 0.06 5.73
C GLY A 11 -58.75 1.19 4.84
N SER A 12 -58.24 0.88 3.65
CA SER A 12 -58.41 1.64 2.38
C SER A 12 -57.29 1.34 1.38
N ASP A 13 -57.68 0.58 0.36
CA ASP A 13 -57.06 0.53 -0.97
C ASP A 13 -57.25 1.84 -1.74
N SER A 14 -56.33 2.15 -2.66
CA SER A 14 -56.57 2.65 -4.04
C SER A 14 -55.28 3.32 -4.59
N SER A 15 -54.67 2.77 -5.65
CA SER A 15 -54.77 3.23 -7.06
C SER A 15 -54.05 4.57 -7.32
N SER A 16 -53.30 4.85 -8.38
CA SER A 16 -52.84 4.22 -9.63
C SER A 16 -51.86 5.25 -10.24
N THR A 17 -50.92 4.86 -11.10
CA THR A 17 -50.82 5.38 -12.49
C THR A 17 -49.59 4.84 -13.21
N ASN A 18 -49.85 4.21 -14.36
CA ASN A 18 -48.94 3.99 -15.47
C ASN A 18 -48.70 5.31 -16.22
N VAL A 19 -47.50 5.56 -16.76
CA VAL A 19 -47.31 6.13 -18.12
C VAL A 19 -45.98 5.66 -18.69
N ALA A 20 -46.04 4.96 -19.81
CA ALA A 20 -44.93 4.73 -20.74
C ALA A 20 -44.83 5.91 -21.72
N HIS A 21 -43.62 6.36 -22.07
CA HIS A 21 -43.34 7.03 -23.34
C HIS A 21 -41.84 7.02 -23.68
N SER A 22 -41.51 6.29 -24.74
CA SER A 22 -40.43 6.52 -25.72
C SER A 22 -41.15 6.70 -27.08
N PRO A 23 -40.59 7.20 -28.20
CA PRO A 23 -39.21 7.59 -28.52
C PRO A 23 -39.10 8.99 -29.18
N ARG A 24 -37.88 9.49 -29.44
CA ARG A 24 -37.66 10.41 -30.58
C ARG A 24 -36.21 10.42 -31.06
N GLU A 25 -36.01 9.84 -32.23
CA GLU A 25 -34.87 10.07 -33.12
C GLU A 25 -34.97 11.48 -33.71
N THR A 26 -33.83 12.14 -33.90
CA THR A 26 -33.71 13.33 -34.73
C THR A 26 -32.36 13.26 -35.43
N GLU A 27 -32.35 12.60 -36.59
CA GLU A 27 -31.45 12.93 -37.69
C GLU A 27 -31.85 14.30 -38.25
N LEU A 28 -30.86 15.14 -38.60
CA LEU A 28 -30.84 15.93 -39.83
C LEU A 28 -29.48 16.66 -39.99
N ASP A 29 -28.87 16.37 -41.14
CA ASP A 29 -28.13 17.23 -42.07
C ASP A 29 -26.85 18.00 -41.66
N VAL A 30 -25.74 17.38 -42.02
CA VAL A 30 -24.69 17.84 -42.96
C VAL A 30 -24.93 19.20 -43.65
N VAL A 31 -24.04 20.18 -43.38
CA VAL A 31 -23.53 21.17 -44.37
C VAL A 31 -22.08 21.55 -43.99
N PRO A 32 -21.15 21.70 -44.96
CA PRO A 32 -19.70 21.76 -44.73
C PRO A 32 -19.19 23.19 -44.53
N HIS A 33 -18.14 23.34 -43.73
CA HIS A 33 -17.31 24.54 -43.73
C HIS A 33 -15.82 24.18 -43.75
N GLU A 34 -15.24 24.34 -44.94
CA GLU A 34 -13.81 24.49 -45.15
C GLU A 34 -13.30 25.80 -44.54
N ALA A 35 -12.01 25.75 -44.19
CA ALA A 35 -11.09 26.86 -44.02
C ALA A 35 -11.35 27.82 -42.85
N THR A 36 -10.66 27.56 -41.74
CA THR A 36 -9.57 28.43 -41.23
C THR A 36 -9.10 27.91 -39.88
N SER A 37 -7.82 27.55 -39.77
CA SER A 37 -6.95 27.90 -38.63
C SER A 37 -5.67 27.07 -38.68
N SER A 38 -4.77 27.52 -39.54
CA SER A 38 -3.36 27.17 -39.53
C SER A 38 -2.69 27.73 -38.28
N LEU A 39 -2.84 27.12 -37.09
CA LEU A 39 -2.11 27.57 -35.88
C LEU A 39 -2.02 26.50 -34.76
N GLN A 40 -1.99 25.20 -35.10
CA GLN A 40 -1.82 24.13 -34.09
C GLN A 40 -0.67 23.15 -34.37
N GLN A 41 0.17 23.40 -35.38
CA GLN A 41 1.25 22.49 -35.77
C GLN A 41 2.66 23.06 -35.49
N VAL A 42 2.89 23.64 -34.30
CA VAL A 42 4.24 24.11 -33.87
C VAL A 42 4.56 23.77 -32.39
N ARG A 43 3.71 23.06 -31.64
CA ARG A 43 3.90 22.91 -30.18
C ARG A 43 4.32 21.53 -29.65
N ARG A 44 4.85 20.64 -30.49
CA ARG A 44 5.36 19.33 -30.04
C ARG A 44 6.71 18.94 -30.66
N GLU A 45 7.72 19.80 -30.56
CA GLU A 45 9.13 19.41 -30.79
C GLU A 45 10.12 20.10 -29.82
N LEU A 46 9.77 20.23 -28.55
CA LEU A 46 10.65 20.81 -27.52
C LEU A 46 10.75 19.99 -26.22
N GLY A 47 10.43 18.69 -26.29
CA GLY A 47 10.49 17.76 -25.15
C GLY A 47 11.60 16.71 -25.20
N LYS A 48 12.44 16.67 -26.25
CA LYS A 48 13.42 15.57 -26.45
C LYS A 48 14.87 15.91 -26.04
N ARG A 49 15.09 17.00 -25.29
CA ARG A 49 16.45 17.40 -24.81
C ARG A 49 16.61 17.43 -23.29
N SER A 50 15.65 16.91 -22.51
CA SER A 50 15.71 16.86 -21.04
C SER A 50 16.24 15.54 -20.49
N GLY A 51 17.39 15.06 -20.98
CA GLY A 51 18.06 13.88 -20.41
C GLY A 51 19.22 14.24 -19.46
N ARG A 52 19.62 15.51 -19.38
CA ARG A 52 20.83 15.95 -18.65
C ARG A 52 20.56 16.65 -17.32
N LEU A 53 19.32 17.07 -17.04
CA LEU A 53 18.98 17.76 -15.79
C LEU A 53 18.43 16.82 -14.71
N ASP A 54 17.92 15.65 -15.07
CA ASP A 54 17.41 14.66 -14.10
C ASP A 54 18.53 14.15 -13.15
N ASN A 55 19.79 14.17 -13.61
CA ASN A 55 20.96 13.76 -12.82
C ASN A 55 21.52 14.85 -11.88
N VAL A 56 21.09 16.11 -12.03
CA VAL A 56 21.60 17.20 -11.16
C VAL A 56 20.93 17.14 -9.78
N GLY A 57 19.67 16.72 -9.72
CA GLY A 57 18.90 16.62 -8.48
C GLY A 57 19.33 15.46 -7.56
N THR A 58 19.78 14.34 -8.11
CA THR A 58 20.19 13.14 -7.34
C THR A 58 21.55 13.29 -6.67
N ASN A 59 22.42 14.16 -7.20
CA ASN A 59 23.76 14.39 -6.65
C ASN A 59 23.81 15.36 -5.48
N LEU A 60 22.78 16.21 -5.30
CA LEU A 60 22.73 17.19 -4.22
C LEU A 60 22.74 16.54 -2.83
N GLY A 61 22.06 15.40 -2.64
CA GLY A 61 22.06 14.71 -1.34
C GLY A 61 23.36 14.00 -0.99
N LEU A 62 24.23 13.75 -1.98
CA LEU A 62 25.56 13.19 -1.75
C LEU A 62 26.59 14.26 -1.38
N LEU A 63 26.42 15.48 -1.89
CA LEU A 63 27.36 16.59 -1.71
C LEU A 63 27.06 17.42 -0.46
N LEU A 64 25.80 17.50 -0.05
CA LEU A 64 25.41 18.26 1.14
C LEU A 64 25.66 17.44 2.43
N PRO A 65 26.11 18.09 3.52
CA PRO A 65 26.16 17.46 4.83
C PRO A 65 24.79 16.87 5.22
N SER A 66 24.78 15.69 5.83
CA SER A 66 23.54 15.01 6.26
C SER A 66 22.71 15.80 7.26
N ARG A 67 23.24 16.91 7.81
CA ARG A 67 22.54 17.83 8.70
C ARG A 67 21.63 18.82 7.98
N LEU A 68 21.78 18.98 6.66
CA LEU A 68 21.01 19.95 5.88
C LEU A 68 19.76 19.36 5.22
N LEU A 69 19.68 18.04 5.12
CA LEU A 69 18.58 17.36 4.47
C LEU A 69 17.71 16.60 5.46
N SER A 70 16.40 16.72 5.32
CA SER A 70 15.43 15.95 6.09
C SER A 70 15.34 14.51 5.59
N PRO A 71 14.85 13.56 6.42
CA PRO A 71 14.63 12.18 5.98
C PRO A 71 13.79 12.08 4.69
N GLY A 72 12.72 12.87 4.60
CA GLY A 72 11.87 12.91 3.41
C GLY A 72 12.59 13.41 2.14
N GLN A 73 13.58 14.30 2.27
CA GLN A 73 14.39 14.74 1.12
C GLN A 73 15.29 13.62 0.60
N TYR A 74 15.93 12.84 1.49
CA TYR A 74 16.68 11.64 1.10
C TYR A 74 15.76 10.60 0.46
N ALA A 75 14.61 10.33 1.07
CA ALA A 75 13.64 9.40 0.53
C ALA A 75 13.17 9.79 -0.88
N ASN A 76 12.88 11.08 -1.11
CA ASN A 76 12.50 11.56 -2.44
C ASN A 76 13.61 11.41 -3.48
N GLN A 77 14.89 11.55 -3.10
CA GLN A 77 16.00 11.27 -4.03
C GLN A 77 16.08 9.78 -4.37
N ILE A 78 15.88 8.89 -3.38
CA ILE A 78 15.81 7.44 -3.61
C ILE A 78 14.65 7.10 -4.56
N ARG A 79 13.44 7.62 -4.31
CA ARG A 79 12.27 7.40 -5.17
C ARG A 79 12.52 7.82 -6.62
N ARG A 80 13.17 8.97 -6.83
CA ARG A 80 13.53 9.47 -8.17
C ARG A 80 14.57 8.57 -8.85
N LEU A 81 15.61 8.18 -8.11
CA LEU A 81 16.66 7.29 -8.62
C LEU A 81 16.07 5.93 -9.04
N CYS A 82 15.16 5.38 -8.24
CA CYS A 82 14.44 4.14 -8.52
C CYS A 82 13.24 4.31 -9.46
N ARG A 83 13.02 5.51 -10.03
CA ARG A 83 11.97 5.78 -11.03
C ARG A 83 10.55 5.44 -10.54
N HIS A 84 10.25 5.74 -9.28
CA HIS A 84 8.93 5.51 -8.68
C HIS A 84 7.82 6.33 -9.35
N ASP A 85 8.17 7.43 -10.03
CA ASP A 85 7.26 8.23 -10.85
C ASP A 85 6.84 7.54 -12.16
N LYS A 86 7.59 6.51 -12.58
CA LYS A 86 7.40 5.80 -13.85
C LYS A 86 6.94 4.35 -13.68
N THR A 87 6.88 3.87 -12.44
CA THR A 87 6.56 2.49 -12.11
C THR A 87 5.46 2.46 -11.07
N THR A 88 4.59 1.48 -11.16
CA THR A 88 3.61 1.17 -10.12
C THR A 88 4.25 0.34 -9.01
N VAL A 89 3.57 0.27 -7.86
CA VAL A 89 3.99 -0.63 -6.77
C VAL A 89 4.01 -2.08 -7.27
N VAL A 90 2.96 -2.52 -7.97
CA VAL A 90 2.84 -3.88 -8.50
C VAL A 90 4.03 -4.23 -9.39
N GLU A 91 4.37 -3.38 -10.36
CA GLU A 91 5.54 -3.59 -11.24
C GLU A 91 6.85 -3.67 -10.45
N ARG A 92 7.03 -2.84 -9.41
CA ARG A 92 8.25 -2.91 -8.60
C ARG A 92 8.35 -4.20 -7.80
N HIS A 93 7.24 -4.76 -7.35
CA HIS A 93 7.22 -6.05 -6.66
C HIS A 93 7.21 -7.26 -7.61
N SER A 94 6.97 -7.03 -8.91
CA SER A 94 6.93 -8.09 -9.90
C SER A 94 8.33 -8.55 -10.30
N TYR A 95 9.33 -7.66 -10.31
CA TYR A 95 10.68 -8.03 -10.74
C TYR A 95 11.29 -9.19 -9.93
N LEU A 96 11.95 -10.11 -10.64
CA LEU A 96 12.77 -11.16 -10.02
C LEU A 96 14.12 -10.59 -9.56
N GLU A 97 14.77 -11.23 -8.58
CA GLU A 97 16.08 -10.80 -8.04
C GLU A 97 17.13 -10.50 -9.14
N ASP A 98 17.15 -11.33 -10.18
CA ASP A 98 18.06 -11.18 -11.33
C ASP A 98 17.71 -9.97 -12.20
N GLU A 99 16.43 -9.64 -12.35
CA GLU A 99 15.96 -8.51 -13.17
C GLU A 99 16.31 -7.16 -12.52
N TYR A 100 16.33 -7.09 -11.18
CA TYR A 100 16.74 -5.87 -10.48
C TYR A 100 18.19 -5.48 -10.77
N GLN A 101 19.05 -6.44 -11.15
CA GLN A 101 20.44 -6.14 -11.47
C GLN A 101 20.58 -5.24 -12.70
N ASP A 102 19.63 -5.29 -13.62
CA ASP A 102 19.70 -4.55 -14.89
C ASP A 102 18.92 -3.23 -14.86
N LEU A 103 18.12 -2.97 -13.82
CA LEU A 103 17.32 -1.74 -13.69
C LEU A 103 18.16 -0.49 -13.44
N LEU A 104 19.26 -0.63 -12.70
CA LEU A 104 20.17 0.46 -12.33
C LEU A 104 21.58 0.21 -12.84
N THR A 105 22.20 1.26 -13.38
CA THR A 105 23.64 1.27 -13.68
C THR A 105 24.46 1.09 -12.41
N GLN A 106 25.73 0.68 -12.56
CA GLN A 106 26.64 0.54 -11.41
C GLN A 106 26.84 1.85 -10.63
N GLU A 107 26.81 2.99 -11.31
CA GLU A 107 26.90 4.31 -10.67
C GLU A 107 25.62 4.64 -9.88
N GLU A 108 24.44 4.35 -10.44
CA GLU A 108 23.16 4.52 -9.74
C GLU A 108 23.08 3.59 -8.52
N LYS A 109 23.52 2.33 -8.61
CA LYS A 109 23.58 1.40 -7.45
C LYS A 109 24.46 1.94 -6.32
N ARG A 110 25.63 2.51 -6.66
CA ARG A 110 26.52 3.16 -5.68
C ARG A 110 25.85 4.39 -5.06
N THR A 111 25.16 5.19 -5.87
CA THR A 111 24.40 6.37 -5.42
C THR A 111 23.28 5.97 -4.48
N LEU A 112 22.50 4.95 -4.84
CA LEU A 112 21.42 4.39 -4.02
C LEU A 112 21.96 3.93 -2.66
N THR A 113 23.06 3.17 -2.66
CA THR A 113 23.70 2.70 -1.42
C THR A 113 24.07 3.86 -0.50
N LYS A 114 24.70 4.92 -1.04
CA LYS A 114 25.06 6.10 -0.24
C LYS A 114 23.84 6.86 0.27
N LEU A 115 22.78 6.98 -0.52
CA LEU A 115 21.54 7.62 -0.08
C LEU A 115 20.87 6.81 1.04
N CYS A 116 20.84 5.48 0.93
CA CYS A 116 20.36 4.59 1.98
C CYS A 116 21.20 4.72 3.26
N GLU A 117 22.53 4.76 3.16
CA GLU A 117 23.44 5.00 4.28
C GLU A 117 23.13 6.35 4.97
N ARG A 118 22.94 7.41 4.20
CA ARG A 118 22.59 8.74 4.75
C ARG A 118 21.23 8.77 5.43
N LEU A 119 20.23 8.09 4.86
CA LEU A 119 18.91 8.01 5.48
C LEU A 119 18.96 7.19 6.78
N LEU A 120 19.70 6.08 6.81
CA LEU A 120 19.94 5.30 8.02
C LEU A 120 20.73 6.09 9.07
N GLU A 121 21.66 6.97 8.67
CA GLU A 121 22.36 7.87 9.61
C GLU A 121 21.39 8.80 10.36
N LEU A 122 20.23 9.11 9.77
CA LEU A 122 19.20 9.95 10.42
C LEU A 122 18.34 9.18 11.43
N THR A 123 18.34 7.84 11.41
CA THR A 123 17.60 7.04 12.42
C THR A 123 18.33 7.03 13.77
N THR A 124 19.61 7.36 13.81
CA THR A 124 20.40 7.37 15.05
C THR A 124 20.19 8.63 15.87
N LYS A 125 19.73 9.72 15.24
CA LYS A 125 19.54 11.04 15.85
C LYS A 125 18.13 11.15 16.43
N ASP A 126 18.00 11.41 17.73
CA ASP A 126 16.70 11.47 18.41
C ASP A 126 15.71 12.43 17.74
N SER A 127 16.17 13.57 17.23
CA SER A 127 15.32 14.59 16.59
C SER A 127 14.76 14.17 15.22
N THR A 128 15.35 13.18 14.55
CA THR A 128 14.93 12.72 13.22
C THR A 128 14.58 11.23 13.18
N ARG A 129 14.75 10.51 14.30
CA ARG A 129 14.65 9.04 14.36
C ARG A 129 13.34 8.54 13.80
N ASP A 130 12.21 8.96 14.37
CA ASP A 130 10.90 8.42 14.02
C ASP A 130 10.55 8.69 12.53
N ALA A 131 10.84 9.89 12.05
CA ALA A 131 10.61 10.26 10.65
C ALA A 131 11.53 9.47 9.70
N ALA A 132 12.79 9.24 10.08
CA ALA A 132 13.73 8.46 9.27
C ALA A 132 13.36 6.97 9.26
N GLU A 133 12.98 6.39 10.39
CA GLU A 133 12.51 5.00 10.45
C GLU A 133 11.27 4.80 9.59
N ALA A 134 10.31 5.72 9.65
CA ALA A 134 9.10 5.67 8.84
C ALA A 134 9.42 5.72 7.33
N GLU A 135 10.33 6.61 6.90
CA GLU A 135 10.76 6.69 5.50
C GLU A 135 11.54 5.43 5.06
N VAL A 136 12.41 4.88 5.90
CA VAL A 136 13.13 3.62 5.62
C VAL A 136 12.13 2.49 5.39
N ILE A 137 11.18 2.30 6.31
CA ILE A 137 10.18 1.24 6.21
C ILE A 137 9.33 1.45 4.96
N ALA A 138 8.84 2.68 4.72
CA ALA A 138 8.03 2.99 3.54
C ALA A 138 8.77 2.70 2.23
N LEU A 139 10.05 3.07 2.12
CA LEU A 139 10.84 2.78 0.91
C LEU A 139 11.04 1.28 0.70
N MET A 140 11.41 0.55 1.75
CA MET A 140 11.67 -0.89 1.67
C MET A 140 10.42 -1.71 1.36
N THR A 141 9.25 -1.27 1.84
CA THR A 141 7.99 -1.95 1.53
C THR A 141 7.45 -1.58 0.15
N ASN A 142 7.68 -0.36 -0.35
CA ASN A 142 7.23 0.08 -1.68
C ASN A 142 8.11 -0.37 -2.84
N ASP A 143 9.37 -0.72 -2.57
CA ASP A 143 10.35 -1.06 -3.60
C ASP A 143 11.40 -2.06 -3.06
N PRO A 144 11.31 -3.35 -3.44
CA PRO A 144 12.28 -4.37 -3.06
C PRO A 144 13.73 -4.05 -3.50
N LEU A 145 13.93 -3.22 -4.53
CA LEU A 145 15.25 -2.80 -4.98
C LEU A 145 15.98 -1.97 -3.91
N VAL A 146 15.24 -1.15 -3.15
CA VAL A 146 15.80 -0.28 -2.10
C VAL A 146 16.15 -1.09 -0.84
N ARG A 147 15.42 -2.18 -0.61
CA ARG A 147 15.64 -3.07 0.53
C ARG A 147 17.03 -3.68 0.53
N PHE A 148 17.54 -4.17 -0.60
CA PHE A 148 18.85 -4.82 -0.67
C PHE A 148 20.01 -3.95 -0.15
N PRO A 149 20.20 -2.69 -0.62
CA PRO A 149 21.24 -1.83 -0.11
C PRO A 149 21.02 -1.43 1.36
N MET A 150 19.78 -1.25 1.83
CA MET A 150 19.50 -0.98 3.25
C MET A 150 19.89 -2.16 4.15
N ARG A 151 19.47 -3.39 3.78
CA ARG A 151 19.83 -4.62 4.49
C ARG A 151 21.34 -4.80 4.54
N SER A 152 22.02 -4.62 3.41
CA SER A 152 23.48 -4.74 3.30
C SER A 152 24.19 -3.71 4.18
N THR A 153 23.69 -2.48 4.22
CA THR A 153 24.22 -1.39 5.06
C THR A 153 24.15 -1.74 6.54
N ILE A 154 23.00 -2.26 6.99
CA ILE A 154 22.79 -2.71 8.38
C ILE A 154 23.67 -3.91 8.69
N MET A 155 23.66 -4.95 7.84
CA MET A 155 24.40 -6.19 8.05
C MET A 155 25.91 -5.95 8.21
N TYR A 156 26.48 -5.06 7.38
CA TYR A 156 27.89 -4.71 7.44
C TYR A 156 28.19 -3.51 8.35
N SER A 157 27.22 -3.03 9.12
CA SER A 157 27.36 -1.92 10.08
C SER A 157 28.06 -0.69 9.48
N ARG A 158 27.69 -0.32 8.23
CA ARG A 158 28.33 0.80 7.51
C ARG A 158 27.94 2.17 8.05
N VAL A 159 26.91 2.24 8.89
CA VAL A 159 26.45 3.45 9.56
C VAL A 159 26.61 3.24 11.05
N GLU A 160 27.37 4.12 11.70
CA GLU A 160 27.58 4.08 13.16
C GLU A 160 26.24 4.15 13.89
N GLY A 161 26.03 3.25 14.87
CA GLY A 161 24.77 3.17 15.61
C GLY A 161 23.65 2.37 14.91
N VAL A 162 23.83 1.95 13.66
CA VAL A 162 22.92 1.08 12.91
C VAL A 162 23.58 -0.27 12.64
N THR A 163 23.28 -1.27 13.45
CA THR A 163 23.93 -2.60 13.40
C THR A 163 22.89 -3.70 13.55
N PRO A 164 23.23 -4.97 13.24
CA PRO A 164 22.31 -6.09 13.49
C PRO A 164 21.93 -6.26 14.97
N GLY A 165 22.71 -5.68 15.88
CA GLY A 165 22.46 -5.78 17.33
C GLY A 165 21.53 -4.69 17.89
N ASN A 166 21.19 -3.66 17.12
CA ASN A 166 20.25 -2.63 17.58
C ASN A 166 18.80 -3.02 17.23
N GLU A 167 17.81 -2.51 17.98
CA GLU A 167 16.40 -2.91 17.82
C GLU A 167 15.88 -2.68 16.40
N PHE A 168 16.13 -1.49 15.84
CA PHE A 168 15.64 -1.12 14.51
C PHE A 168 16.27 -1.95 13.38
N GLY A 169 17.60 -2.04 13.36
CA GLY A 169 18.34 -2.82 12.37
C GLY A 169 17.99 -4.30 12.45
N ASN A 170 17.86 -4.83 13.66
CA ASN A 170 17.43 -6.19 13.88
C ASN A 170 16.01 -6.45 13.32
N ALA A 171 15.07 -5.54 13.56
CA ALA A 171 13.70 -5.63 13.01
C ALA A 171 13.68 -5.66 11.47
N ILE A 172 14.54 -4.86 10.82
CA ILE A 172 14.68 -4.87 9.35
C ILE A 172 15.31 -6.18 8.85
N LEU A 173 16.29 -6.74 9.56
CA LEU A 173 16.95 -7.98 9.13
C LEU A 173 16.08 -9.23 9.30
N PHE A 174 15.30 -9.30 10.38
CA PHE A 174 14.45 -10.44 10.71
C PHE A 174 13.19 -10.56 9.85
N THR A 175 12.83 -9.51 9.10
CA THR A 175 11.62 -9.46 8.26
C THR A 175 11.85 -9.96 6.83
N GLU A 176 13.00 -10.58 6.51
CA GLU A 176 13.32 -11.10 5.17
C GLU A 176 12.21 -11.96 4.56
N MET A 177 11.78 -12.99 5.29
CA MET A 177 10.73 -13.88 4.83
C MET A 177 9.41 -13.13 4.64
N HIS A 178 9.11 -12.13 5.47
CA HIS A 178 7.92 -11.30 5.31
C HIS A 178 7.99 -10.47 4.04
N HIS A 179 9.13 -9.84 3.76
CA HIS A 179 9.32 -9.09 2.52
C HIS A 179 9.09 -9.96 1.29
N GLN A 180 9.56 -11.21 1.30
CA GLN A 180 9.35 -12.15 0.19
C GLN A 180 7.88 -12.54 0.04
N ILE A 181 7.20 -12.91 1.14
CA ILE A 181 5.77 -13.27 1.13
C ILE A 181 4.93 -12.09 0.63
N TRP A 182 5.12 -10.90 1.20
CA TRP A 182 4.35 -9.72 0.84
C TRP A 182 4.66 -9.22 -0.58
N SER A 183 5.92 -9.24 -1.00
CA SER A 183 6.28 -8.85 -2.37
C SER A 183 5.71 -9.84 -3.39
N GLY A 184 5.75 -11.14 -3.11
CA GLY A 184 5.13 -12.14 -3.98
C GLY A 184 3.63 -11.95 -4.11
N PHE A 185 2.95 -11.58 -3.01
CA PHE A 185 1.52 -11.28 -3.01
C PHE A 185 1.20 -10.01 -3.81
N ILE A 186 1.88 -8.90 -3.53
CA ILE A 186 1.62 -7.59 -4.15
C ILE A 186 2.02 -7.56 -5.63
N GLY A 187 3.17 -8.14 -5.98
CA GLY A 187 3.65 -8.16 -7.36
C GLY A 187 2.83 -9.05 -8.29
N GLY A 188 1.81 -9.75 -7.78
CA GLY A 188 0.99 -10.69 -8.56
C GLY A 188 1.80 -11.80 -9.20
N HIS A 189 3.02 -12.05 -8.71
CA HIS A 189 3.99 -12.85 -9.44
C HIS A 189 3.68 -14.33 -9.33
N LYS A 190 3.72 -14.97 -10.49
CA LYS A 190 4.17 -16.35 -10.72
C LYS A 190 5.65 -16.48 -10.30
N CYS A 191 6.00 -16.06 -9.09
CA CYS A 191 7.30 -16.38 -8.50
C CYS A 191 7.42 -17.89 -8.66
N ASN A 192 8.47 -18.35 -9.35
CA ASN A 192 8.72 -19.73 -9.81
C ASN A 192 7.80 -20.77 -9.17
N SER A 193 7.24 -21.72 -9.93
CA SER A 193 6.33 -22.82 -9.52
C SER A 193 6.67 -23.59 -8.22
N HIS A 194 7.78 -23.28 -7.58
CA HIS A 194 8.22 -23.68 -6.25
C HIS A 194 7.71 -22.80 -5.09
N PHE A 195 7.19 -21.60 -5.31
CA PHE A 195 6.58 -20.84 -4.22
C PHE A 195 5.15 -21.34 -3.96
N PRO A 196 4.85 -21.78 -2.72
CA PRO A 196 3.51 -22.20 -2.37
C PRO A 196 2.54 -21.02 -2.58
N LYS A 197 1.34 -21.34 -3.07
CA LYS A 197 0.25 -20.38 -3.24
C LYS A 197 0.10 -19.58 -1.93
N ILE A 198 0.31 -18.27 -2.01
CA ILE A 198 0.27 -17.40 -0.85
C ILE A 198 -1.17 -17.38 -0.33
N SER A 199 -1.34 -17.74 0.93
CA SER A 199 -2.63 -17.76 1.60
C SER A 199 -2.76 -16.58 2.56
N ALA A 200 -3.99 -16.17 2.88
CA ALA A 200 -4.25 -15.19 3.93
C ALA A 200 -3.61 -15.62 5.27
N GLY A 201 -3.67 -16.92 5.58
CA GLY A 201 -3.04 -17.54 6.75
C GLY A 201 -1.53 -17.24 6.87
N SER A 202 -0.80 -17.30 5.75
CA SER A 202 0.64 -16.99 5.74
C SER A 202 0.89 -15.50 5.95
N LEU A 203 0.05 -14.63 5.39
CA LEU A 203 0.15 -13.18 5.55
C LEU A 203 -0.21 -12.73 6.97
N ILE A 204 -1.26 -13.29 7.57
CA ILE A 204 -1.67 -12.98 8.95
C ILE A 204 -0.62 -13.43 9.96
N GLU A 205 0.09 -14.54 9.70
CA GLU A 205 1.20 -14.98 10.54
C GLU A 205 2.28 -13.90 10.61
N THR A 206 2.61 -13.25 9.49
CA THR A 206 3.59 -12.15 9.48
C THR A 206 3.14 -10.95 10.31
N LEU A 207 1.83 -10.70 10.37
CA LEU A 207 1.24 -9.58 11.12
C LEU A 207 1.13 -9.85 12.62
N THR A 208 1.02 -11.12 13.03
CA THR A 208 0.66 -11.51 14.41
C THR A 208 1.79 -12.22 15.17
N ASN A 209 2.85 -12.67 14.47
CA ASN A 209 3.93 -13.44 15.08
C ASN A 209 4.86 -12.55 15.93
N ARG A 210 4.80 -12.75 17.25
CA ARG A 210 5.52 -11.98 18.27
C ARG A 210 7.04 -11.96 18.11
N ASN A 211 7.62 -12.91 17.40
CA ASN A 211 9.07 -12.96 17.18
C ASN A 211 9.57 -11.79 16.31
N TYR A 212 8.67 -11.11 15.60
CA TYR A 212 8.99 -10.02 14.68
C TYR A 212 8.63 -8.64 15.24
N PHE A 213 8.62 -8.54 16.57
CA PHE A 213 8.39 -7.28 17.25
C PHE A 213 9.56 -6.31 17.03
N PRO A 214 9.31 -5.04 16.65
CA PRO A 214 8.01 -4.42 16.35
C PRO A 214 7.48 -4.70 14.94
N HIS A 215 6.15 -4.94 14.82
CA HIS A 215 5.46 -5.29 13.56
C HIS A 215 5.36 -4.16 12.50
N LYS A 216 6.23 -3.13 12.55
CA LYS A 216 6.10 -1.95 11.68
C LYS A 216 6.16 -2.32 10.18
N VAL A 217 7.02 -3.27 9.79
CA VAL A 217 7.19 -3.68 8.38
C VAL A 217 5.97 -4.45 7.85
N PRO A 218 5.48 -5.53 8.49
CA PRO A 218 4.24 -6.18 8.06
C PRO A 218 3.02 -5.25 8.02
N ILE A 219 2.88 -4.34 8.99
CA ILE A 219 1.80 -3.35 9.00
C ILE A 219 1.90 -2.42 7.78
N ALA A 220 3.10 -1.92 7.47
CA ALA A 220 3.31 -1.08 6.30
C ALA A 220 2.99 -1.82 4.99
N TYR A 221 3.27 -3.12 4.91
CA TYR A 221 2.86 -3.95 3.78
C TYR A 221 1.35 -4.13 3.67
N LEU A 222 0.65 -4.35 4.79
CA LEU A 222 -0.81 -4.41 4.78
C LEU A 222 -1.41 -3.10 4.24
N SER A 223 -0.95 -1.94 4.74
CA SER A 223 -1.38 -0.63 4.21
C SER A 223 -1.13 -0.50 2.71
N LEU A 224 0.03 -0.97 2.23
CA LEU A 224 0.40 -0.91 0.82
C LEU A 224 -0.51 -1.81 -0.04
N ALA A 225 -0.74 -3.05 0.40
CA ALA A 225 -1.62 -3.98 -0.28
C ALA A 225 -3.06 -3.45 -0.35
N LEU A 226 -3.58 -2.88 0.74
CA LEU A 226 -4.92 -2.26 0.79
C LEU A 226 -5.05 -1.03 -0.12
N SER A 227 -3.94 -0.31 -0.36
CA SER A 227 -3.91 0.82 -1.31
C SER A 227 -3.68 0.42 -2.76
N THR A 228 -3.36 -0.85 -3.01
CA THR A 228 -3.10 -1.35 -4.36
C THR A 228 -4.42 -1.81 -4.99
N GLU A 229 -4.64 -1.45 -6.26
CA GLU A 229 -5.77 -1.95 -7.05
C GLU A 229 -5.54 -3.44 -7.34
N MET A 230 -6.21 -4.31 -6.57
CA MET A 230 -6.18 -5.76 -6.73
C MET A 230 -7.51 -6.27 -7.27
N GLU A 231 -7.46 -7.32 -8.09
CA GLU A 231 -8.63 -7.94 -8.69
C GLU A 231 -8.64 -9.47 -8.51
N GLY A 232 -9.82 -10.07 -8.69
CA GLY A 232 -10.00 -11.52 -8.68
C GLY A 232 -9.54 -12.19 -7.38
N GLU A 233 -8.80 -13.29 -7.52
CA GLU A 233 -8.36 -14.10 -6.38
C GLU A 233 -7.46 -13.32 -5.39
N ALA A 234 -6.63 -12.39 -5.87
CA ALA A 234 -5.78 -11.59 -4.99
C ALA A 234 -6.60 -10.67 -4.07
N LEU A 235 -7.68 -10.09 -4.61
CA LEU A 235 -8.61 -9.27 -3.83
C LEU A 235 -9.37 -10.12 -2.80
N ASP A 236 -9.78 -11.33 -3.15
CA ASP A 236 -10.43 -12.26 -2.21
C ASP A 236 -9.49 -12.65 -1.05
N VAL A 237 -8.21 -12.92 -1.35
CA VAL A 237 -7.19 -13.17 -0.32
C VAL A 237 -7.00 -11.93 0.57
N LEU A 238 -6.94 -10.74 -0.01
CA LEU A 238 -6.77 -9.49 0.74
C LEU A 238 -7.96 -9.21 1.66
N ARG A 239 -9.20 -9.44 1.19
CA ARG A 239 -10.42 -9.32 2.00
C ARG A 239 -10.44 -10.33 3.14
N HIS A 240 -10.03 -11.56 2.88
CA HIS A 240 -9.92 -12.58 3.93
C HIS A 240 -8.84 -12.24 4.96
N LEU A 241 -7.67 -11.77 4.52
CA LEU A 241 -6.60 -11.29 5.38
C LEU A 241 -7.06 -10.12 6.27
N TRP A 242 -7.77 -9.15 5.69
CA TRP A 242 -8.34 -8.03 6.43
C TRP A 242 -9.28 -8.50 7.54
N TYR A 243 -10.14 -9.47 7.24
CA TYR A 243 -11.00 -10.08 8.24
C TYR A 243 -10.22 -10.71 9.39
N GLU A 244 -9.25 -11.58 9.08
CA GLU A 244 -8.44 -12.25 10.11
C GLU A 244 -7.65 -11.24 10.95
N TYR A 245 -7.19 -10.16 10.33
CA TYR A 245 -6.54 -9.06 11.00
C TYR A 245 -7.48 -8.35 11.99
N LEU A 246 -8.71 -8.04 11.59
CA LEU A 246 -9.70 -7.46 12.51
C LEU A 246 -10.09 -8.41 13.64
N ASP A 247 -10.25 -9.71 13.37
CA ASP A 247 -10.51 -10.72 14.41
C ASP A 247 -9.34 -10.79 15.40
N TYR A 248 -8.10 -10.68 14.92
CA TYR A 248 -6.91 -10.56 15.76
C TYR A 248 -6.95 -9.29 16.62
N LEU A 249 -7.31 -8.12 16.07
CA LEU A 249 -7.42 -6.89 16.87
C LEU A 249 -8.49 -6.97 17.95
N HIS A 250 -9.59 -7.66 17.66
CA HIS A 250 -10.68 -7.82 18.61
C HIS A 250 -10.35 -8.79 19.74
N ARG A 251 -9.65 -9.89 19.45
CA ARG A 251 -9.37 -10.97 20.42
C ARG A 251 -7.97 -10.91 21.03
N GLY A 252 -7.09 -10.11 20.45
CA GLY A 252 -5.67 -10.07 20.77
C GLY A 252 -5.37 -9.48 22.15
N PRO A 253 -4.16 -9.69 22.68
CA PRO A 253 -3.72 -9.06 23.91
C PRO A 253 -3.64 -7.53 23.75
N SER A 254 -4.12 -6.78 24.75
CA SER A 254 -4.31 -5.32 24.68
C SER A 254 -3.08 -4.52 24.26
N VAL A 255 -1.88 -4.95 24.65
CA VAL A 255 -0.61 -4.26 24.34
C VAL A 255 -0.27 -4.35 22.86
N ASP A 256 -0.49 -5.51 22.23
CA ASP A 256 -0.21 -5.67 20.80
C ASP A 256 -1.29 -4.95 19.99
N VAL A 257 -2.56 -5.11 20.39
CA VAL A 257 -3.72 -4.46 19.77
C VAL A 257 -3.57 -2.94 19.72
N SER A 258 -3.15 -2.30 20.83
CA SER A 258 -3.00 -0.83 20.87
C SER A 258 -2.04 -0.30 19.81
N ARG A 259 -0.97 -1.04 19.47
CA ARG A 259 0.02 -0.65 18.46
C ARG A 259 -0.44 -0.89 17.03
N HIS A 260 -1.38 -1.79 16.83
CA HIS A 260 -1.99 -2.00 15.53
C HIS A 260 -3.14 -0.99 15.30
N ILE A 261 -3.91 -0.68 16.35
CA ILE A 261 -5.01 0.29 16.29
C ILE A 261 -4.55 1.67 15.80
N GLN A 262 -3.36 2.13 16.20
CA GLN A 262 -2.81 3.41 15.69
C GLN A 262 -2.64 3.46 14.15
N TYR A 263 -2.62 2.31 13.46
CA TYR A 263 -2.54 2.23 12.00
C TYR A 263 -3.89 1.94 11.33
N LEU A 264 -4.96 1.71 12.11
CA LEU A 264 -6.27 1.34 11.57
C LEU A 264 -6.83 2.42 10.64
N ASP A 265 -6.75 3.69 11.03
CA ASP A 265 -7.14 4.83 10.19
C ASP A 265 -6.33 4.87 8.88
N THR A 266 -5.04 4.55 8.93
CA THR A 266 -4.20 4.45 7.71
C THR A 266 -4.69 3.33 6.81
N HIS A 267 -5.01 2.16 7.36
CA HIS A 267 -5.54 1.03 6.59
C HIS A 267 -6.88 1.37 5.93
N VAL A 268 -7.80 2.02 6.65
CA VAL A 268 -9.09 2.46 6.10
C VAL A 268 -8.88 3.47 4.96
N LYS A 269 -8.00 4.46 5.15
CA LYS A 269 -7.64 5.39 4.07
C LYS A 269 -7.02 4.69 2.87
N SER A 270 -6.17 3.69 3.09
CA SER A 270 -5.61 2.86 2.02
C SER A 270 -6.71 2.15 1.22
N ILE A 271 -7.68 1.50 1.89
CA ILE A 271 -8.82 0.84 1.23
C ILE A 271 -9.60 1.85 0.36
N LEU A 272 -9.94 3.02 0.91
CA LEU A 272 -10.69 4.03 0.17
C LEU A 272 -9.88 4.58 -1.02
N SER A 273 -8.57 4.69 -0.88
CA SER A 273 -7.69 5.20 -1.94
C SER A 273 -7.50 4.23 -3.12
N SER A 274 -7.70 2.92 -2.91
CA SER A 274 -7.63 1.92 -3.99
C SER A 274 -8.89 1.87 -4.84
N GLY A 275 -9.90 2.69 -4.56
CA GLY A 275 -11.18 2.70 -5.27
C GLY A 275 -12.17 1.62 -4.80
N ASN A 276 -11.77 0.79 -3.83
CA ASN A 276 -12.64 -0.22 -3.24
C ASN A 276 -13.60 0.39 -2.21
N SER A 277 -14.80 -0.16 -2.09
CA SER A 277 -15.71 0.19 -1.00
C SER A 277 -15.26 -0.46 0.29
N LEU A 278 -15.32 0.28 1.41
CA LEU A 278 -15.12 -0.33 2.73
C LEU A 278 -16.17 -1.41 3.00
N ASP A 279 -17.39 -1.25 2.46
CA ASP A 279 -18.44 -2.25 2.57
C ASP A 279 -18.02 -3.59 1.97
N ASP A 280 -17.26 -3.61 0.87
CA ASP A 280 -16.80 -4.86 0.28
C ASP A 280 -15.85 -5.64 1.21
N PHE A 281 -15.07 -4.92 2.01
CA PHE A 281 -14.17 -5.49 3.01
C PHE A 281 -14.89 -5.92 4.28
N ILE A 282 -16.06 -5.34 4.57
CA ILE A 282 -16.90 -5.68 5.72
C ILE A 282 -17.88 -6.80 5.34
N SER A 283 -18.45 -6.83 4.14
CA SER A 283 -19.46 -7.80 3.71
C SER A 283 -18.93 -9.22 3.55
N VAL A 284 -17.62 -9.41 3.38
CA VAL A 284 -16.98 -10.74 3.41
C VAL A 284 -17.25 -11.47 4.74
N LEU A 285 -17.57 -10.73 5.81
CA LEU A 285 -18.03 -11.27 7.09
C LEU A 285 -19.30 -12.13 6.99
N ASP A 286 -20.10 -11.94 5.94
CA ASP A 286 -21.41 -12.59 5.84
C ASP A 286 -21.36 -14.00 5.24
N VAL A 287 -20.29 -14.39 4.54
CA VAL A 287 -20.28 -15.65 3.75
C VAL A 287 -19.39 -16.73 4.37
N LEU A 288 -18.82 -16.52 5.56
CA LEU A 288 -17.90 -17.49 6.15
C LEU A 288 -18.61 -18.81 6.57
N PRO A 289 -18.09 -19.99 6.15
CA PRO A 289 -18.77 -21.28 6.28
C PRO A 289 -18.80 -21.86 7.71
N TYR A 290 -18.38 -21.13 8.74
CA TYR A 290 -18.17 -21.67 10.08
C TYR A 290 -18.81 -20.84 11.19
N GLY A 291 -20.13 -20.59 11.13
CA GLY A 291 -21.01 -20.35 12.29
C GLY A 291 -20.57 -19.34 13.38
N ARG A 292 -19.54 -18.52 13.16
CA ARG A 292 -19.05 -17.51 14.09
C ARG A 292 -19.99 -16.33 14.00
N THR A 293 -20.69 -16.05 15.08
CA THR A 293 -21.67 -14.96 15.16
C THR A 293 -21.02 -13.59 14.97
N ARG A 294 -21.67 -12.81 14.11
CA ARG A 294 -21.25 -11.58 13.43
C ARG A 294 -21.17 -10.23 14.19
N PRO A 295 -21.83 -9.96 15.34
CA PRO A 295 -22.05 -8.55 15.74
C PRO A 295 -20.83 -7.77 16.22
N SER A 296 -19.80 -8.42 16.78
CA SER A 296 -18.82 -7.66 17.58
C SER A 296 -17.81 -6.87 16.75
N LEU A 297 -17.43 -7.34 15.56
CA LEU A 297 -16.35 -6.70 14.77
C LEU A 297 -16.77 -5.40 14.10
N PHE A 298 -18.02 -5.31 13.64
CA PHE A 298 -18.55 -4.07 13.06
C PHE A 298 -18.61 -2.95 14.10
N TRP A 299 -19.13 -3.25 15.30
CA TRP A 299 -19.14 -2.31 16.42
C TRP A 299 -17.73 -1.97 16.90
N PHE A 300 -16.81 -2.94 16.89
CA PHE A 300 -15.41 -2.69 17.20
C PHE A 300 -14.78 -1.69 16.21
N LEU A 301 -15.03 -1.83 14.90
CA LEU A 301 -14.52 -0.90 13.90
C LEU A 301 -15.09 0.52 14.10
N ILE A 302 -16.40 0.63 14.38
CA ILE A 302 -17.05 1.93 14.67
C ILE A 302 -16.48 2.57 15.93
N LEU A 303 -16.17 1.80 16.97
CA LEU A 303 -15.61 2.32 18.21
C LEU A 303 -14.12 2.70 18.09
N ALA A 304 -13.42 2.12 17.11
CA ALA A 304 -12.00 2.36 16.89
C ALA A 304 -11.70 3.54 15.96
N LEU A 305 -12.71 4.01 15.19
CA LEU A 305 -12.65 5.17 14.31
C LEU A 305 -13.24 6.41 15.00
#